data_AF-A0A023BBS2-F1
#
_entry.id   AF-A0A023BBS2-F1
#
_cell.length_a   1.000
_cell.length_b   1.000
_cell.length_c   1.000
_cell.angle_alpha   90.00
_cell.angle_beta   90.00
_cell.angle_gamma   90.00
#
_symmetry.space_group_name_H-M   'P 1'
#
loop_
_entity.id
_entity.type
_entity.pdbx_description
1 polymer ?
#
loop_
_entity_poly.entity_id
_entity_poly.type
_entity_poly.pdbx_seq_one_letter_code
_entity_poly.pdbx_strand_id
1 'polypeptide(L)'
;AASEGDDFFGRLPDLNRATVPVNVEPVNVEPINVEPINVEPINVEPINVEPVNAERAEVSEAERAEVSEAEQLVANAMHAHFLQAKDTTLPGSMPEPALRKVMEWLEHIIGRTLRKSERHGSEQWDLPVSLRLDYVRSVWAWVAGVLYDRLDRARVLKLIEKSGKRPKGVSNQWFFAALLQKSVGSVANILPWVRMLNLPCDNWIFSNLKLYADNAAQHFSCLPASEAERACTASLFLHMLLETNRNPDRRASLRQMFQRPIEWINPVDIELTAFLYNRLGGGACDHLARVSRQFWGSPNTTCLSDPCFLGCVLGVIRCCTPYRLQQLCRPLNFQYNKDKKCPSTCTALEGPDFFGRLPGYNFPTTHSPAPGGFYSPDLAEGTFRGIISNKADELSTFIVPGG
;
A
#
# COMPACT_ATOMS: atom_id res chain seq x y z
N ALA A 1 32.33 -40.38 37.07
CA ALA A 1 32.36 -41.83 36.76
C ALA A 1 31.00 -42.17 36.19
N ALA A 2 30.90 -42.21 34.86
CA ALA A 2 30.76 -43.43 34.04
C ALA A 2 29.28 -43.86 33.97
N SER A 3 28.62 -43.55 32.83
CA SER A 3 28.13 -44.52 31.81
C SER A 3 26.77 -45.10 32.22
N GLU A 4 25.72 -45.24 31.42
CA GLU A 4 25.48 -45.56 30.00
C GLU A 4 24.16 -44.83 29.60
N GLY A 5 23.91 -44.35 28.39
CA GLY A 5 23.76 -45.11 27.14
C GLY A 5 22.26 -45.33 26.88
N ASP A 6 21.67 -44.59 25.93
CA ASP A 6 20.85 -45.19 24.87
C ASP A 6 20.31 -44.16 23.86
N ASP A 7 20.66 -44.46 22.62
CA ASP A 7 20.44 -43.71 21.39
C ASP A 7 18.98 -43.79 20.92
N PHE A 8 18.37 -42.63 20.69
CA PHE A 8 17.07 -42.53 20.02
C PHE A 8 17.13 -41.53 18.85
N PHE A 9 17.96 -41.84 17.86
CA PHE A 9 17.86 -41.26 16.52
C PHE A 9 17.54 -42.37 15.52
N GLY A 10 16.26 -42.46 15.17
CA GLY A 10 15.76 -43.32 14.10
C GLY A 10 16.39 -42.94 12.77
N ARG A 11 17.05 -43.92 12.15
CA ARG A 11 17.57 -43.91 10.79
C ARG A 11 16.45 -43.63 9.78
N LEU A 12 16.56 -42.51 9.06
CA LEU A 12 15.90 -42.31 7.77
C LEU A 12 16.57 -43.23 6.73
N PRO A 13 15.82 -43.95 5.89
CA PRO A 13 16.42 -44.71 4.80
C PRO A 13 16.88 -43.77 3.69
N ASP A 14 18.16 -43.87 3.35
CA ASP A 14 18.78 -43.27 2.17
C ASP A 14 18.06 -43.71 0.90
N LEU A 15 17.24 -42.83 0.34
CA LEU A 15 16.65 -43.00 -1.00
C LEU A 15 17.69 -42.61 -2.05
N ASN A 16 18.75 -43.43 -2.19
CA ASN A 16 19.64 -43.40 -3.34
C ASN A 16 18.88 -43.96 -4.55
N ARG A 17 18.00 -43.14 -5.13
CA ARG A 17 17.33 -43.43 -6.39
C ARG A 17 18.31 -43.10 -7.50
N ALA A 18 19.04 -44.12 -7.94
CA ALA A 18 19.82 -44.08 -9.17
C ALA A 18 18.92 -43.66 -10.34
N THR A 19 19.03 -42.41 -10.76
CA THR A 19 18.48 -41.93 -12.02
C THR A 19 19.34 -42.50 -13.13
N VAL A 20 18.88 -43.60 -13.72
CA VAL A 20 19.38 -44.11 -15.00
C VAL A 20 19.18 -42.98 -16.03
N PRO A 21 20.23 -42.52 -16.73
CA PRO A 21 20.05 -41.55 -17.80
C PRO A 21 19.31 -42.24 -18.93
N VAL A 22 18.04 -41.86 -19.14
CA VAL A 22 17.32 -42.24 -20.35
C VAL A 22 17.96 -41.46 -21.50
N ASN A 23 18.78 -42.15 -22.28
CA ASN A 23 19.35 -41.62 -23.52
C ASN A 23 18.21 -41.52 -24.53
N VAL A 24 17.59 -40.34 -24.64
CA VAL A 24 16.60 -40.06 -25.68
C VAL A 24 17.38 -39.67 -26.92
N GLU A 25 17.45 -40.59 -27.88
CA GLU A 25 17.98 -40.30 -29.21
C GLU A 25 17.19 -39.14 -29.84
N PRO A 26 17.86 -38.14 -30.44
CA PRO A 26 17.17 -37.04 -31.08
C PRO A 26 16.39 -37.56 -32.28
N VAL A 27 15.05 -37.51 -32.18
CA VAL A 27 14.16 -37.74 -33.33
C VAL A 27 14.43 -36.63 -34.34
N ASN A 28 15.04 -37.00 -35.45
CA ASN A 28 15.30 -36.10 -36.57
C ASN A 28 13.96 -35.79 -37.26
N VAL A 29 13.35 -34.66 -36.91
CA VAL A 29 12.15 -34.16 -37.58
C VAL A 29 12.61 -33.39 -38.80
N GLU A 30 12.43 -33.99 -39.98
CA GLU A 30 12.65 -33.28 -41.24
C GLU A 30 11.74 -32.05 -41.31
N PRO A 31 12.25 -30.87 -41.69
CA PRO A 31 11.45 -29.68 -41.82
C PRO A 31 10.41 -29.89 -42.92
N ILE A 32 9.13 -29.89 -42.54
CA ILE A 32 8.02 -29.85 -43.48
C ILE A 32 8.13 -28.53 -44.23
N ASN A 33 8.46 -28.60 -45.51
CA ASN A 33 8.53 -27.45 -46.40
C ASN A 33 7.10 -26.98 -46.68
N VAL A 34 6.60 -26.04 -45.88
CA VAL A 34 5.31 -25.39 -46.13
C VAL A 34 5.54 -24.31 -47.17
N GLU A 35 5.12 -24.57 -48.41
CA GLU A 35 5.11 -23.54 -49.44
C GLU A 35 4.28 -22.34 -48.96
N PRO A 36 4.79 -21.11 -49.06
CA PRO A 36 4.05 -19.93 -48.66
C PRO A 36 2.81 -19.81 -49.55
N ILE A 37 1.63 -19.98 -48.94
CA ILE A 37 0.36 -19.66 -49.59
C ILE A 37 0.40 -18.16 -49.90
N ASN A 38 0.45 -17.84 -51.19
CA ASN A 38 0.45 -16.47 -51.69
C ASN A 38 -0.98 -15.91 -51.49
N VAL A 39 -1.24 -15.33 -50.33
CA VAL A 39 -2.50 -14.63 -50.05
C VAL A 39 -2.38 -13.26 -50.69
N GLU A 40 -3.10 -13.05 -51.80
CA GLU A 40 -3.21 -11.71 -52.40
C GLU A 40 -3.75 -10.72 -51.35
N PRO A 41 -3.13 -9.54 -51.20
CA PRO A 41 -3.58 -8.56 -50.24
C PRO A 41 -4.98 -8.09 -50.62
N ILE A 42 -5.97 -8.42 -49.78
CA ILE A 42 -7.31 -7.86 -49.87
C ILE A 42 -7.15 -6.34 -49.67
N ASN A 43 -7.43 -5.59 -50.73
CA ASN A 43 -7.39 -4.14 -50.73
C ASN A 43 -8.57 -3.62 -49.89
N VAL A 44 -8.38 -3.49 -48.58
CA VAL A 44 -9.38 -2.89 -47.69
C VAL A 44 -9.24 -1.38 -47.85
N GLU A 45 -10.20 -0.76 -48.55
CA GLU A 45 -10.28 0.70 -48.61
C GLU A 45 -10.37 1.25 -47.17
N PRO A 46 -9.57 2.29 -46.83
CA PRO A 46 -9.60 2.88 -45.50
C PRO A 46 -10.98 3.48 -45.26
N ILE A 47 -11.76 2.83 -44.39
CA ILE A 47 -13.00 3.41 -43.86
C ILE A 47 -12.60 4.70 -43.15
N ASN A 48 -12.99 5.84 -43.71
CA ASN A 48 -12.75 7.15 -43.13
C ASN A 48 -13.67 7.31 -41.92
N VAL A 49 -13.25 6.77 -40.77
CA VAL A 49 -13.94 6.98 -39.50
C VAL A 49 -13.62 8.42 -39.07
N GLU A 50 -14.57 9.34 -39.27
CA GLU A 50 -14.45 10.68 -38.71
C GLU A 50 -14.15 10.56 -37.21
N PRO A 51 -13.17 11.31 -36.69
CA PRO A 51 -12.86 11.27 -35.28
C PRO A 51 -14.11 11.73 -34.53
N VAL A 52 -14.77 10.78 -33.86
CA VAL A 52 -15.79 11.10 -32.88
C VAL A 52 -15.10 12.01 -31.87
N ASN A 53 -15.43 13.30 -31.91
CA ASN A 53 -14.99 14.26 -30.92
C ASN A 53 -15.57 13.79 -29.59
N ALA A 54 -14.80 12.98 -28.87
CA ALA A 54 -15.07 12.68 -27.48
C ALA A 54 -14.95 14.01 -26.76
N GLU A 55 -16.09 14.65 -26.55
CA GLU A 55 -16.25 15.87 -25.79
C GLU A 55 -15.61 15.61 -24.42
N ARG A 56 -14.37 16.10 -24.26
CA ARG A 56 -13.59 15.90 -23.05
C ARG A 56 -14.31 16.71 -21.98
N ALA A 57 -15.15 16.04 -21.19
CA ALA A 57 -15.87 16.65 -20.09
C ALA A 57 -14.92 17.54 -19.30
N GLU A 58 -15.13 18.85 -19.40
CA GLU A 58 -14.31 19.81 -18.68
C GLU A 58 -14.60 19.61 -17.19
N VAL A 59 -13.66 18.96 -16.49
CA VAL A 59 -13.72 18.80 -15.03
C VAL A 59 -13.89 20.19 -14.43
N SER A 60 -15.01 20.41 -13.76
CA SER A 60 -15.38 21.73 -13.24
C SER A 60 -14.35 22.23 -12.23
N GLU A 61 -14.19 23.54 -12.10
CA GLU A 61 -13.27 24.13 -11.12
C GLU A 61 -13.60 23.69 -9.69
N ALA A 62 -14.88 23.48 -9.38
CA ALA A 62 -15.35 22.96 -8.10
C ALA A 62 -14.79 21.55 -7.82
N GLU A 63 -14.81 20.65 -8.80
CA GLU A 63 -14.27 19.30 -8.63
C GLU A 63 -12.75 19.31 -8.42
N ARG A 64 -12.03 20.20 -9.11
CA ARG A 64 -10.58 20.36 -8.89
C ARG A 64 -10.27 20.91 -7.49
N ALA A 65 -11.08 21.86 -7.01
CA ALA A 65 -10.95 22.39 -5.65
C ALA A 65 -11.19 21.30 -4.60
N GLU A 66 -12.24 20.49 -4.75
CA GLU A 66 -12.51 19.35 -3.87
C GLU A 66 -11.35 18.35 -3.83
N VAL A 67 -10.76 18.01 -4.99
CA VAL A 67 -9.60 17.11 -5.06
C VAL A 67 -8.37 17.73 -4.38
N SER A 68 -8.13 19.03 -4.58
CA SER A 68 -7.01 19.74 -3.95
C SER A 68 -7.17 19.82 -2.42
N GLU A 69 -8.39 20.04 -1.92
CA GLU A 69 -8.66 20.05 -0.47
C GLU A 69 -8.44 18.67 0.15
N ALA A 70 -8.92 17.62 -0.53
CA ALA A 70 -8.67 16.24 -0.18
C ALA A 70 -7.16 15.89 -0.11
N GLU A 71 -6.38 16.33 -1.10
CA GLU A 71 -4.92 16.15 -1.11
C GLU A 71 -4.26 16.86 0.08
N GLN A 72 -4.66 18.10 0.37
CA GLN A 72 -4.11 18.85 1.50
C GLN A 72 -4.50 18.23 2.86
N LEU A 73 -5.74 17.73 3.00
CA LEU A 73 -6.21 17.02 4.19
C LEU A 73 -5.36 15.78 4.45
N VAL A 74 -5.14 14.97 3.41
CA VAL A 74 -4.32 13.76 3.48
C VAL A 74 -2.87 14.08 3.79
N ALA A 75 -2.31 15.14 3.19
CA ALA A 75 -0.94 15.56 3.46
C ALA A 75 -0.75 16.04 4.91
N ASN A 76 -1.72 16.78 5.44
CA ASN A 76 -1.75 17.22 6.84
C ASN A 76 -1.85 16.03 7.80
N ALA A 77 -2.72 15.07 7.47
CA ALA A 77 -2.90 13.83 8.22
C ALA A 77 -1.60 13.02 8.32
N MET A 78 -0.95 12.83 7.18
CA MET A 78 0.31 12.11 7.07
C MET A 78 1.42 12.80 7.87
N HIS A 79 1.50 14.14 7.78
CA HIS A 79 2.48 14.91 8.51
C HIS A 79 2.28 14.82 10.02
N ALA A 80 1.07 15.10 10.51
CA ALA A 80 0.76 15.16 11.93
C ALA A 80 0.98 13.84 12.68
N HIS A 81 0.66 12.71 12.05
CA HIS A 81 0.68 11.41 12.73
C HIS A 81 1.91 10.55 12.46
N PHE A 82 2.62 10.76 11.35
CA PHE A 82 3.67 9.83 10.91
C PHE A 82 5.02 10.48 10.60
N LEU A 83 5.05 11.76 10.22
CA LEU A 83 6.30 12.43 9.78
C LEU A 83 6.86 13.45 10.78
N GLN A 84 6.16 13.71 11.89
CA GLN A 84 6.61 14.66 12.91
C GLN A 84 7.55 14.07 13.96
N ALA A 85 7.59 12.75 14.11
CA ALA A 85 8.48 12.11 15.07
C ALA A 85 9.93 12.36 14.63
N LYS A 86 10.68 13.16 15.41
CA LYS A 86 12.13 13.27 15.22
C LYS A 86 12.76 12.18 16.06
N ASP A 87 13.52 11.32 15.39
CA ASP A 87 14.22 10.22 16.06
C ASP A 87 15.33 10.81 16.94
N THR A 88 15.03 11.07 18.21
CA THR A 88 15.96 11.69 19.16
C THR A 88 17.08 10.74 19.56
N THR A 89 16.93 9.45 19.27
CA THR A 89 17.89 8.38 19.63
C THR A 89 18.98 8.15 18.60
N LEU A 90 19.09 9.02 17.59
CA LEU A 90 20.16 8.93 16.62
C LEU A 90 21.53 8.95 17.36
N PRO A 91 22.37 7.90 17.22
CA PRO A 91 23.61 7.75 18.00
C PRO A 91 24.52 8.96 17.80
N GLY A 92 25.28 9.32 18.83
CA GLY A 92 26.02 10.59 19.01
C GLY A 92 26.84 11.10 17.82
N SER A 93 27.42 12.31 17.97
CA SER A 93 28.11 13.03 16.89
C SER A 93 29.00 12.13 16.03
N MET A 94 28.69 12.03 14.74
CA MET A 94 29.44 11.18 13.83
C MET A 94 30.83 11.75 13.55
N PRO A 95 31.84 10.90 13.28
CA PRO A 95 33.16 11.38 12.90
C PRO A 95 33.08 12.23 11.63
N GLU A 96 33.54 13.47 11.69
CA GLU A 96 33.62 14.40 10.55
C GLU A 96 34.27 13.79 9.28
N PRO A 97 35.33 12.94 9.39
CA PRO A 97 35.90 12.28 8.21
C PRO A 97 34.93 11.32 7.51
N ALA A 98 34.02 10.67 8.25
CA ALA A 98 33.03 9.76 7.69
C ALA A 98 31.96 10.54 6.92
N LEU A 99 31.46 11.64 7.50
CA LEU A 99 30.50 12.55 6.85
C LEU A 99 31.07 13.14 5.55
N ARG A 100 32.34 13.55 5.57
CA ARG A 100 33.03 14.07 4.37
C ARG A 100 33.08 13.03 3.25
N LYS A 101 33.48 11.79 3.56
CA LYS A 101 33.52 10.69 2.58
C LYS A 101 32.15 10.39 1.98
N VAL A 102 31.08 10.41 2.80
CA VAL A 102 29.71 10.21 2.32
C VAL A 102 29.32 11.31 1.34
N MET A 103 29.61 12.56 1.68
CA MET A 103 29.28 13.71 0.85
C MET A 103 30.02 13.67 -0.50
N GLU A 104 31.31 13.36 -0.51
CA GLU A 104 32.10 13.19 -1.74
C GLU A 104 31.54 12.06 -2.62
N TRP A 105 31.15 10.94 -2.02
CA TRP A 105 30.51 9.85 -2.74
C TRP A 105 29.15 10.24 -3.32
N LEU A 106 28.34 10.99 -2.56
CA LEU A 106 27.05 11.51 -3.04
C LEU A 106 27.23 12.44 -4.24
N GLU A 107 28.20 13.37 -4.16
CA GLU A 107 28.53 14.25 -5.27
C GLU A 107 28.98 13.47 -6.50
N HIS A 108 29.77 12.41 -6.30
CA HIS A 108 30.22 11.53 -7.37
C HIS A 108 29.05 10.76 -8.02
N ILE A 109 28.21 10.08 -7.22
CA ILE A 109 27.15 9.21 -7.73
C ILE A 109 26.02 10.02 -8.38
N ILE A 110 25.57 11.11 -7.75
CA ILE A 110 24.54 11.99 -8.30
C ILE A 110 25.10 12.68 -9.55
N GLY A 111 26.32 13.22 -9.49
CA GLY A 111 26.96 13.83 -10.65
C GLY A 111 27.13 12.87 -11.83
N ARG A 112 27.41 11.59 -11.57
CA ARG A 112 27.47 10.55 -12.62
C ARG A 112 26.10 10.31 -13.25
N THR A 113 25.03 10.27 -12.44
CA THR A 113 23.65 10.12 -12.96
C THR A 113 23.24 11.31 -13.82
N LEU A 114 23.57 12.54 -13.39
CA LEU A 114 23.26 13.76 -14.15
C LEU A 114 23.99 13.79 -15.50
N ARG A 115 25.30 13.51 -15.52
CA ARG A 115 26.07 13.42 -16.78
C ARG A 115 25.57 12.34 -17.73
N LYS A 116 25.05 11.21 -17.19
CA LYS A 116 24.41 10.19 -18.03
C LYS A 116 23.14 10.72 -18.68
N SER A 117 22.34 11.52 -17.96
CA SER A 117 21.13 12.15 -18.50
C SER A 117 21.45 13.12 -19.64
N GLU A 118 22.47 13.95 -19.47
CA GLU A 118 22.90 14.94 -20.48
C GLU A 118 23.33 14.29 -21.81
N ARG A 119 24.06 13.17 -21.75
CA ARG A 119 24.55 12.47 -22.96
C ARG A 119 23.45 11.89 -23.86
N HIS A 120 22.26 11.65 -23.33
CA HIS A 120 21.17 11.08 -24.11
C HIS A 120 20.41 12.14 -24.93
N GLY A 121 20.88 13.40 -24.96
CA GLY A 121 20.60 14.37 -26.03
C GLY A 121 19.13 14.74 -26.25
N SER A 122 18.24 14.33 -25.36
CA SER A 122 16.82 14.64 -25.50
C SER A 122 16.56 16.04 -24.98
N GLU A 123 16.63 17.01 -25.89
CA GLU A 123 16.24 18.42 -25.69
C GLU A 123 14.78 18.58 -25.22
N GLN A 124 13.97 17.52 -25.25
CA GLN A 124 12.55 17.55 -24.92
C GLN A 124 12.19 17.10 -23.49
N TRP A 125 13.14 17.01 -22.56
CA TRP A 125 12.83 16.73 -21.16
C TRP A 125 12.85 18.02 -20.33
N ASP A 126 11.72 18.72 -20.28
CA ASP A 126 11.42 19.69 -19.24
C ASP A 126 11.41 18.94 -17.89
N LEU A 127 12.48 19.10 -17.10
CA LEU A 127 12.90 18.27 -15.95
C LEU A 127 13.50 16.92 -16.40
N PRO A 128 14.41 16.28 -15.64
CA PRO A 128 14.70 14.87 -15.85
C PRO A 128 13.45 14.04 -15.53
N VAL A 129 12.52 13.94 -16.48
CA VAL A 129 11.17 13.31 -16.42
C VAL A 129 11.21 11.81 -16.04
N SER A 130 12.38 11.26 -15.74
CA SER A 130 12.51 9.91 -15.19
C SER A 130 12.72 9.83 -13.68
N LEU A 131 12.76 10.95 -12.96
CA LEU A 131 12.52 10.92 -11.52
C LEU A 131 11.04 10.60 -11.33
N ARG A 132 10.73 9.31 -11.13
CA ARG A 132 9.41 8.89 -10.64
C ARG A 132 9.23 9.50 -9.26
N LEU A 133 8.60 10.67 -9.22
CA LEU A 133 8.31 11.37 -7.98
C LEU A 133 7.05 10.83 -7.32
N ASP A 134 6.25 10.00 -8.01
CA ASP A 134 5.00 9.44 -7.48
C ASP A 134 5.20 8.71 -6.15
N TYR A 135 6.35 8.06 -5.96
CA TYR A 135 6.71 7.44 -4.70
C TYR A 135 8.22 7.33 -4.49
N VAL A 136 8.61 7.26 -3.22
CA VAL A 136 9.96 6.94 -2.76
C VAL A 136 9.87 5.71 -1.86
N ARG A 137 10.78 4.73 -2.03
CA ARG A 137 10.86 3.60 -1.09
C ARG A 137 11.26 4.11 0.29
N SER A 138 10.67 3.52 1.34
CA SER A 138 10.89 3.92 2.74
C SER A 138 12.37 4.05 3.11
N VAL A 139 13.22 3.13 2.64
CA VAL A 139 14.68 3.17 2.85
C VAL A 139 15.30 4.47 2.35
N TRP A 140 14.94 4.94 1.15
CA TRP A 140 15.51 6.17 0.59
C TRP A 140 14.97 7.41 1.29
N ALA A 141 13.71 7.38 1.73
CA ALA A 141 13.11 8.44 2.53
C ALA A 141 13.84 8.58 3.88
N TRP A 142 14.08 7.47 4.60
CA TRP A 142 14.86 7.48 5.84
C TRP A 142 16.30 7.94 5.61
N VAL A 143 17.03 7.34 4.66
CA VAL A 143 18.42 7.72 4.37
C VAL A 143 18.51 9.20 4.05
N ALA A 144 17.59 9.73 3.22
CA ALA A 144 17.57 11.14 2.89
C ALA A 144 17.37 12.02 4.13
N GLY A 145 16.42 11.68 5.01
CA GLY A 145 16.21 12.42 6.26
C GLY A 145 17.46 12.44 7.14
N VAL A 146 18.08 11.28 7.37
CA VAL A 146 19.29 11.16 8.20
C VAL A 146 20.46 11.93 7.58
N LEU A 147 20.70 11.79 6.27
CA LEU A 147 21.80 12.47 5.60
C LEU A 147 21.56 13.97 5.50
N TYR A 148 20.34 14.42 5.29
CA TYR A 148 20.01 15.85 5.21
C TYR A 148 20.24 16.55 6.56
N ASP A 149 20.00 15.87 7.67
CA ASP A 149 20.22 16.39 9.02
C ASP A 149 21.70 16.36 9.45
N ARG A 150 22.50 15.44 8.89
CA ARG A 150 23.89 15.19 9.34
C ARG A 150 24.98 15.73 8.41
N LEU A 151 24.68 15.92 7.12
CA LEU A 151 25.66 16.44 6.15
C LEU A 151 25.64 17.97 6.11
N ASP A 152 26.67 18.55 5.49
CA ASP A 152 26.70 19.97 5.17
C ASP A 152 25.52 20.35 4.27
N ARG A 153 24.55 21.04 4.86
CA ARG A 153 23.29 21.44 4.21
C ARG A 153 23.53 22.28 2.96
N ALA A 154 24.54 23.15 2.95
CA ALA A 154 24.82 23.99 1.78
C ALA A 154 25.28 23.14 0.60
N ARG A 155 26.09 22.10 0.84
CA ARG A 155 26.52 21.16 -0.21
C ARG A 155 25.37 20.29 -0.71
N VAL A 156 24.49 19.82 0.19
CA VAL A 156 23.30 19.04 -0.21
C VAL A 156 22.34 19.89 -1.05
N LEU A 157 22.09 21.15 -0.67
CA LEU A 157 21.27 22.07 -1.47
C LEU A 157 21.89 22.35 -2.84
N LYS A 158 23.20 22.58 -2.90
CA LYS A 158 23.93 22.74 -4.17
C LYS A 158 23.82 21.51 -5.07
N LEU A 159 23.77 20.30 -4.50
CA LEU A 159 23.51 19.08 -5.26
C LEU A 159 22.08 19.00 -5.79
N ILE A 160 21.09 19.36 -4.97
CA ILE A 160 19.69 19.43 -5.37
C ILE A 160 19.52 20.41 -6.52
N GLU A 161 20.07 21.63 -6.42
CA GLU A 161 20.00 22.65 -7.47
C GLU A 161 20.65 22.20 -8.78
N LYS A 162 21.81 21.53 -8.70
CA LYS A 162 22.49 20.97 -9.88
C LYS A 162 21.68 19.86 -10.57
N SER A 163 20.80 19.18 -9.84
CA SER A 163 20.04 18.06 -10.38
C SER A 163 18.78 18.46 -11.16
N GLY A 164 18.45 19.75 -11.18
CA GLY A 164 17.33 20.32 -11.92
C GLY A 164 16.38 21.13 -11.04
N LYS A 165 15.33 21.67 -11.66
CA LYS A 165 14.33 22.47 -10.97
C LYS A 165 13.47 21.57 -10.06
N ARG A 166 13.53 21.78 -8.75
CA ARG A 166 12.62 21.11 -7.81
C ARG A 166 11.16 21.48 -8.16
N PRO A 167 10.23 20.52 -8.27
CA PRO A 167 8.82 20.83 -8.48
C PRO A 167 8.26 21.71 -7.36
N LYS A 168 7.32 22.59 -7.70
CA LYS A 168 6.65 23.43 -6.70
C LYS A 168 5.94 22.53 -5.68
N GLY A 169 6.04 22.90 -4.41
CA GLY A 169 5.38 22.16 -3.32
C GLY A 169 6.09 20.88 -2.87
N VAL A 170 7.26 20.52 -3.41
CA VAL A 170 8.04 19.34 -2.95
C VAL A 170 9.13 19.79 -1.97
N SER A 171 9.26 19.15 -0.81
CA SER A 171 10.33 19.43 0.16
C SER A 171 11.73 19.08 -0.37
N ASN A 172 12.77 19.68 0.19
CA ASN A 172 14.16 19.38 -0.20
C ASN A 172 14.52 17.93 0.13
N GLN A 173 14.07 17.44 1.28
CA GLN A 173 14.33 16.08 1.76
C GLN A 173 13.63 15.05 0.88
N TRP A 174 12.39 15.29 0.45
CA TRP A 174 11.70 14.39 -0.48
C TRP A 174 12.42 14.32 -1.82
N PHE A 175 12.75 15.48 -2.38
CA PHE A 175 13.45 15.55 -3.66
C PHE A 175 14.82 14.88 -3.57
N PHE A 176 15.54 15.08 -2.47
CA PHE A 176 16.79 14.38 -2.20
C PHE A 176 16.60 12.86 -2.09
N ALA A 177 15.54 12.39 -1.44
CA ALA A 177 15.21 10.97 -1.37
C ALA A 177 14.94 10.36 -2.76
N ALA A 178 14.21 11.08 -3.62
CA ALA A 178 13.98 10.65 -5.00
C ALA A 178 15.29 10.61 -5.82
N LEU A 179 16.18 11.59 -5.64
CA LEU A 179 17.51 11.60 -6.25
C LEU A 179 18.33 10.40 -5.80
N LEU A 180 18.37 10.10 -4.49
CA LEU A 180 19.08 8.93 -3.97
C LEU A 180 18.53 7.63 -4.57
N GLN A 181 17.20 7.47 -4.57
CA GLN A 181 16.54 6.30 -5.18
C GLN A 181 16.95 6.11 -6.64
N LYS A 182 17.02 7.19 -7.41
CA LYS A 182 17.37 7.16 -8.83
C LYS A 182 18.86 6.93 -9.07
N SER A 183 19.72 7.61 -8.32
CA SER A 183 21.16 7.61 -8.54
C SER A 183 21.85 6.36 -8.01
N VAL A 184 21.39 5.86 -6.86
CA VAL A 184 22.01 4.70 -6.21
C VAL A 184 21.36 3.39 -6.65
N GLY A 185 20.05 3.41 -6.89
CA GLY A 185 19.26 2.28 -7.39
C GLY A 185 19.05 1.18 -6.35
N SER A 186 20.09 0.38 -6.07
CA SER A 186 20.02 -0.75 -5.15
C SER A 186 20.43 -0.37 -3.72
N VAL A 187 19.69 -0.88 -2.74
CA VAL A 187 20.00 -0.77 -1.32
C VAL A 187 21.36 -1.40 -0.98
N ALA A 188 21.78 -2.43 -1.71
CA ALA A 188 23.09 -3.04 -1.51
C ALA A 188 24.26 -2.04 -1.66
N ASN A 189 24.09 -1.03 -2.52
CA ASN A 189 25.10 -0.01 -2.78
C ASN A 189 25.27 0.98 -1.62
N ILE A 190 24.28 1.11 -0.72
CA ILE A 190 24.39 1.99 0.46
C ILE A 190 24.85 1.26 1.71
N LEU A 191 24.81 -0.07 1.77
CA LEU A 191 25.16 -0.83 2.98
C LEU A 191 26.55 -0.48 3.56
N PRO A 192 27.62 -0.30 2.75
CA PRO A 192 28.92 0.13 3.29
C PRO A 192 28.83 1.47 4.04
N TRP A 193 28.04 2.40 3.51
CA TRP A 193 27.83 3.73 4.12
C TRP A 193 26.97 3.64 5.37
N VAL A 194 25.87 2.88 5.32
CA VAL A 194 24.99 2.67 6.49
C VAL A 194 25.82 2.10 7.66
N ARG A 195 26.71 1.14 7.40
CA ARG A 195 27.64 0.59 8.41
C ARG A 195 28.67 1.62 8.87
N MET A 196 29.28 2.35 7.94
CA MET A 196 30.28 3.38 8.27
C MET A 196 29.69 4.52 9.12
N LEU A 197 28.41 4.84 8.91
CA LEU A 197 27.66 5.84 9.66
C LEU A 197 27.00 5.28 10.93
N ASN A 198 27.28 4.01 11.27
CA ASN A 198 26.70 3.32 12.41
C ASN A 198 25.17 3.48 12.50
N LEU A 199 24.50 3.42 11.36
CA LEU A 199 23.04 3.49 11.30
C LEU A 199 22.44 2.10 11.51
N PRO A 200 21.29 1.97 12.19
CA PRO A 200 20.66 0.69 12.46
C PRO A 200 20.37 -0.05 11.15
N CYS A 201 20.96 -1.24 11.01
CA CYS A 201 20.84 -2.10 9.84
C CYS A 201 19.79 -3.20 10.05
N ASP A 202 18.56 -2.84 10.40
CA ASP A 202 17.53 -3.85 10.64
C ASP A 202 16.89 -4.32 9.33
N ASN A 203 16.04 -5.34 9.41
CA ASN A 203 15.33 -5.93 8.27
C ASN A 203 14.55 -4.91 7.42
N TRP A 204 14.17 -3.77 8.02
CA TRP A 204 13.39 -2.75 7.35
C TRP A 204 14.19 -2.01 6.24
N ILE A 205 15.53 -2.00 6.26
CA ILE A 205 16.35 -1.41 5.18
C ILE A 205 16.06 -2.07 3.82
N PHE A 206 15.71 -3.36 3.83
CA PHE A 206 15.37 -4.11 2.63
C PHE A 206 13.89 -3.96 2.24
N SER A 207 13.12 -3.19 2.99
CA SER A 207 11.69 -2.99 2.75
C SER A 207 11.45 -2.39 1.37
N ASN A 208 10.46 -2.96 0.67
CA ASN A 208 9.94 -2.45 -0.60
C ASN A 208 8.72 -1.54 -0.39
N LEU A 209 8.42 -1.17 0.86
CA LEU A 209 7.33 -0.27 1.17
C LEU A 209 7.56 1.10 0.53
N LYS A 210 6.46 1.68 0.05
CA LYS A 210 6.45 2.92 -0.72
C LYS A 210 5.81 4.01 0.12
N LEU A 211 6.41 5.18 0.07
CA LEU A 211 5.86 6.44 0.55
C LEU A 211 5.46 7.23 -0.69
N TYR A 212 4.20 7.65 -0.80
CA TYR A 212 3.66 8.30 -2.00
C TYR A 212 3.75 9.83 -1.91
N ALA A 213 4.08 10.48 -3.02
CA ALA A 213 4.33 11.92 -3.03
C ALA A 213 3.10 12.77 -2.77
N ASP A 214 1.94 12.32 -3.21
CA ASP A 214 0.68 13.05 -3.06
C ASP A 214 0.27 13.27 -1.60
N ASN A 215 0.79 12.46 -0.67
CA ASN A 215 0.53 12.62 0.75
C ASN A 215 1.75 12.96 1.60
N ALA A 216 2.98 12.79 1.09
CA ALA A 216 4.17 13.03 1.89
C ALA A 216 5.08 14.14 1.35
N ALA A 217 5.15 14.37 0.03
CA ALA A 217 6.24 15.15 -0.57
C ALA A 217 6.38 16.58 -0.04
N GLN A 218 5.24 17.24 0.21
CA GLN A 218 5.20 18.65 0.63
C GLN A 218 5.73 18.88 2.04
N HIS A 219 5.41 17.98 2.95
CA HIS A 219 5.72 18.13 4.38
C HIS A 219 6.76 17.12 4.87
N PHE A 220 7.40 16.39 3.97
CA PHE A 220 8.43 15.41 4.31
C PHE A 220 9.67 16.11 4.89
N SER A 221 9.98 15.79 6.14
CA SER A 221 11.20 16.21 6.83
C SER A 221 12.14 15.02 7.01
N CYS A 222 11.63 13.94 7.60
CA CYS A 222 12.34 12.69 7.84
C CYS A 222 11.32 11.55 7.98
N LEU A 223 11.81 10.31 7.92
CA LEU A 223 11.03 9.11 8.21
C LEU A 223 11.78 8.33 9.31
N PRO A 224 11.31 8.31 10.57
CA PRO A 224 11.97 7.52 11.61
C PRO A 224 11.98 6.04 11.27
N ALA A 225 13.05 5.33 11.64
CA ALA A 225 13.17 3.91 11.35
C ALA A 225 12.05 3.09 12.03
N SER A 226 11.72 3.45 13.28
CA SER A 226 10.65 2.82 14.07
C SER A 226 9.24 3.04 13.49
N GLU A 227 9.02 4.15 12.81
CA GLU A 227 7.72 4.53 12.23
C GLU A 227 7.60 4.23 10.74
N ALA A 228 8.70 3.85 10.07
CA ALA A 228 8.77 3.73 8.62
C ALA A 228 7.68 2.81 8.04
N GLU A 229 7.41 1.70 8.72
CA GLU A 229 6.39 0.77 8.29
C GLU A 229 4.96 1.28 8.50
N ARG A 230 4.69 1.89 9.66
CA ARG A 230 3.38 2.50 9.97
C ARG A 230 3.08 3.62 8.98
N ALA A 231 4.04 4.51 8.78
CA ALA A 231 3.97 5.61 7.84
C ALA A 231 3.74 5.15 6.39
N CYS A 232 4.47 4.15 5.90
CA CYS A 232 4.27 3.65 4.55
C CYS A 232 2.94 2.91 4.37
N THR A 233 2.48 2.20 5.40
CA THR A 233 1.16 1.55 5.39
C THR A 233 0.04 2.59 5.28
N ALA A 234 0.12 3.65 6.10
CA ALA A 234 -0.82 4.76 6.06
C ALA A 234 -0.75 5.52 4.72
N SER A 235 0.45 5.82 4.23
CA SER A 235 0.65 6.47 2.93
C SER A 235 0.08 5.68 1.76
N LEU A 236 0.22 4.35 1.77
CA LEU A 236 -0.38 3.49 0.75
C LEU A 236 -1.90 3.49 0.82
N PHE A 237 -2.48 3.41 2.03
CA PHE A 237 -3.93 3.54 2.21
C PHE A 237 -4.47 4.89 1.72
N LEU A 238 -3.84 5.99 2.15
CA LEU A 238 -4.21 7.35 1.77
C LEU A 238 -4.04 7.59 0.26
N HIS A 239 -3.00 7.05 -0.36
CA HIS A 239 -2.82 7.09 -1.81
C HIS A 239 -3.98 6.39 -2.54
N MET A 240 -4.43 5.23 -2.06
CA MET A 240 -5.61 4.56 -2.64
C MET A 240 -6.87 5.41 -2.50
N LEU A 241 -7.08 6.07 -1.35
CA LEU A 241 -8.20 7.01 -1.18
C LEU A 241 -8.14 8.14 -2.20
N LEU A 242 -6.98 8.79 -2.35
CA LEU A 242 -6.80 9.88 -3.31
C LEU A 242 -6.99 9.42 -4.75
N GLU A 243 -6.45 8.26 -5.13
CA GLU A 243 -6.63 7.70 -6.47
C GLU A 243 -8.10 7.42 -6.77
N THR A 244 -8.85 6.89 -5.79
CA THR A 244 -10.29 6.68 -5.94
C THR A 244 -11.06 8.00 -6.06
N ASN A 245 -10.59 9.07 -5.40
CA ASN A 245 -11.21 10.40 -5.45
C ASN A 245 -10.90 11.16 -6.75
N ARG A 246 -9.72 10.96 -7.33
CA ARG A 246 -9.28 11.62 -8.58
C ARG A 246 -10.08 11.17 -9.82
N ASN A 247 -10.69 9.99 -9.77
CA ASN A 247 -11.52 9.49 -10.86
C ASN A 247 -13.00 9.84 -10.59
N PRO A 248 -13.63 10.74 -11.37
CA PRO A 248 -14.98 11.24 -11.08
C PRO A 248 -16.04 10.13 -11.12
N ASP A 249 -15.97 9.20 -12.07
CA ASP A 249 -16.91 8.08 -12.20
C ASP A 249 -16.84 7.15 -10.98
N ARG A 250 -15.61 6.82 -10.55
CA ARG A 250 -15.38 6.03 -9.34
C ARG A 250 -15.86 6.80 -8.13
N ARG A 251 -15.52 8.08 -7.99
CA ARG A 251 -15.93 8.92 -6.87
C ARG A 251 -17.45 8.99 -6.73
N ALA A 252 -18.18 9.19 -7.83
CA ALA A 252 -19.64 9.20 -7.83
C ALA A 252 -20.21 7.83 -7.40
N SER A 253 -19.70 6.74 -7.97
CA SER A 253 -20.10 5.37 -7.61
C SER A 253 -19.83 5.07 -6.13
N LEU A 254 -18.69 5.52 -5.61
CA LEU A 254 -18.29 5.36 -4.22
C LEU A 254 -19.22 6.14 -3.29
N ARG A 255 -19.46 7.43 -3.57
CA ARG A 255 -20.41 8.26 -2.81
C ARG A 255 -21.80 7.62 -2.81
N GLN A 256 -22.26 7.10 -3.94
CA GLN A 256 -23.53 6.40 -4.03
C GLN A 256 -23.57 5.12 -3.17
N MET A 257 -22.48 4.35 -3.11
CA MET A 257 -22.39 3.18 -2.24
C MET A 257 -22.40 3.56 -0.75
N PHE A 258 -21.72 4.64 -0.36
CA PHE A 258 -21.68 5.13 1.03
C PHE A 258 -22.97 5.82 1.49
N GLN A 259 -23.78 6.33 0.55
CA GLN A 259 -25.11 6.86 0.86
C GLN A 259 -26.12 5.77 1.21
N ARG A 260 -25.86 4.52 0.83
CA ARG A 260 -26.69 3.38 1.22
C ARG A 260 -26.28 2.92 2.63
N PRO A 261 -27.24 2.43 3.45
CA PRO A 261 -26.91 1.83 4.74
C PRO A 261 -25.94 0.67 4.52
N ILE A 262 -24.75 0.77 5.11
CA ILE A 262 -23.75 -0.30 5.03
C ILE A 262 -24.08 -1.32 6.10
N GLU A 263 -24.96 -2.24 5.74
CA GLU A 263 -25.42 -3.30 6.65
C GLU A 263 -24.47 -4.48 6.71
N TRP A 264 -23.58 -4.64 5.73
CA TRP A 264 -22.80 -5.86 5.54
C TRP A 264 -21.32 -5.57 5.29
N ILE A 265 -20.45 -6.33 5.96
CA ILE A 265 -19.00 -6.30 5.79
C ILE A 265 -18.48 -7.71 5.49
N ASN A 266 -17.54 -7.85 4.54
CA ASN A 266 -16.96 -9.17 4.26
C ASN A 266 -15.93 -9.55 5.33
N PRO A 267 -15.83 -10.84 5.70
CA PRO A 267 -14.82 -11.29 6.67
C PRO A 267 -13.38 -10.93 6.29
N VAL A 268 -13.03 -10.93 5.00
CA VAL A 268 -11.69 -10.51 4.54
C VAL A 268 -11.41 -9.05 4.89
N ASP A 269 -12.44 -8.19 4.81
CA ASP A 269 -12.31 -6.76 5.10
C ASP A 269 -12.22 -6.52 6.62
N ILE A 270 -12.91 -7.34 7.45
CA ILE A 270 -12.75 -7.37 8.91
C ILE A 270 -11.31 -7.73 9.28
N GLU A 271 -10.80 -8.85 8.76
CA GLU A 271 -9.44 -9.34 9.06
C GLU A 271 -8.37 -8.34 8.62
N LEU A 272 -8.52 -7.75 7.43
CA LEU A 272 -7.61 -6.74 6.93
C LEU A 272 -7.64 -5.49 7.82
N THR A 273 -8.82 -5.07 8.27
CA THR A 273 -8.92 -3.89 9.15
C THR A 273 -8.30 -4.15 10.50
N ALA A 274 -8.54 -5.31 11.12
CA ALA A 274 -7.91 -5.68 12.38
C ALA A 274 -6.38 -5.78 12.23
N PHE A 275 -5.91 -6.33 11.11
CA PHE A 275 -4.48 -6.37 10.77
C PHE A 275 -3.89 -4.96 10.67
N LEU A 276 -4.53 -4.05 9.93
CA LEU A 276 -4.08 -2.66 9.81
C LEU A 276 -4.12 -1.94 11.15
N TYR A 277 -5.14 -2.17 11.97
CA TYR A 277 -5.26 -1.60 13.30
C TYR A 277 -4.12 -2.01 14.22
N ASN A 278 -3.82 -3.32 14.27
CA ASN A 278 -2.69 -3.82 15.04
C ASN A 278 -1.34 -3.31 14.52
N ARG A 279 -1.22 -3.06 13.20
CA ARG A 279 0.01 -2.54 12.60
C ARG A 279 0.20 -1.04 12.85
N LEU A 280 -0.86 -0.26 12.67
CA LEU A 280 -0.83 1.21 12.72
C LEU A 280 -1.01 1.75 14.14
N GLY A 281 -1.68 1.01 15.02
CA GLY A 281 -2.13 1.47 16.33
C GLY A 281 -3.42 2.30 16.26
N GLY A 282 -4.14 2.35 17.37
CA GLY A 282 -5.49 2.94 17.43
C GLY A 282 -5.57 4.39 16.96
N GLY A 283 -4.75 5.28 17.51
CA GLY A 283 -4.81 6.70 17.16
C GLY A 283 -4.55 7.00 15.67
N ALA A 284 -3.74 6.16 15.00
CA ALA A 284 -3.51 6.26 13.57
C ALA A 284 -4.73 5.78 12.77
N CYS A 285 -5.34 4.66 13.17
CA CYS A 285 -6.57 4.17 12.56
C CYS A 285 -7.75 5.12 12.75
N ASP A 286 -7.94 5.67 13.95
CA ASP A 286 -8.99 6.65 14.23
C ASP A 286 -8.80 7.89 13.33
N HIS A 287 -7.55 8.28 13.09
CA HIS A 287 -7.25 9.36 12.16
C HIS A 287 -7.56 9.00 10.70
N LEU A 288 -7.16 7.82 10.23
CA LEU A 288 -7.52 7.34 8.90
C LEU A 288 -9.05 7.25 8.71
N ALA A 289 -9.78 6.78 9.72
CA ALA A 289 -11.23 6.71 9.71
C ALA A 289 -11.85 8.12 9.59
N ARG A 290 -11.34 9.09 10.36
CA ARG A 290 -11.78 10.50 10.26
C ARG A 290 -11.52 11.10 8.88
N VAL A 291 -10.33 10.89 8.31
CA VAL A 291 -10.02 11.34 6.94
C VAL A 291 -10.99 10.68 5.96
N SER A 292 -11.17 9.36 6.01
CA SER A 292 -12.11 8.65 5.14
C SER A 292 -13.56 9.16 5.25
N ARG A 293 -14.03 9.52 6.46
CA ARG A 293 -15.37 10.13 6.64
C ARG A 293 -15.48 11.50 5.99
N GLN A 294 -14.41 12.30 5.98
CA GLN A 294 -14.41 13.59 5.29
C GLN A 294 -14.45 13.40 3.75
N PHE A 295 -13.86 12.33 3.23
CA PHE A 295 -13.89 12.02 1.80
C PHE A 295 -15.26 11.54 1.31
N TRP A 296 -15.95 10.71 2.09
CA TRP A 296 -17.14 9.98 1.61
C TRP A 296 -18.41 10.31 2.38
N GLY A 297 -18.33 11.15 3.40
CA GLY A 297 -19.42 11.41 4.33
C GLY A 297 -19.51 10.33 5.41
N SER A 298 -20.27 10.65 6.46
CA SER A 298 -20.71 9.64 7.43
C SER A 298 -21.93 8.91 6.87
N PRO A 299 -22.02 7.57 6.97
CA PRO A 299 -23.24 6.86 6.60
C PRO A 299 -24.42 7.37 7.44
N ASN A 300 -25.58 7.53 6.80
CA ASN A 300 -26.74 8.25 7.36
C ASN A 300 -27.46 7.52 8.51
N THR A 301 -27.16 6.25 8.77
CA THR A 301 -28.08 5.38 9.54
C THR A 301 -27.44 4.60 10.69
N THR A 302 -26.12 4.51 10.78
CA THR A 302 -25.45 3.70 11.80
C THR A 302 -24.19 4.37 12.32
N CYS A 303 -24.09 4.49 13.65
CA CYS A 303 -22.85 4.83 14.34
C CYS A 303 -21.88 3.65 14.26
N LEU A 304 -21.18 3.51 13.14
CA LEU A 304 -20.09 2.56 12.99
C LEU A 304 -18.86 3.03 13.76
N SER A 305 -18.17 2.11 14.43
CA SER A 305 -16.85 2.39 15.00
C SER A 305 -15.84 2.82 13.91
N ASP A 306 -14.71 3.35 14.33
CA ASP A 306 -13.61 3.69 13.41
C ASP A 306 -13.07 2.46 12.66
N PRO A 307 -12.76 1.32 13.34
CA PRO A 307 -12.45 0.07 12.67
C PRO A 307 -13.54 -0.43 11.72
N CYS A 308 -14.81 -0.44 12.13
CA CYS A 308 -15.87 -0.94 11.24
C CYS A 308 -16.07 -0.06 10.03
N PHE A 309 -16.04 1.26 10.21
CA PHE A 309 -16.07 2.18 9.08
C PHE A 309 -14.90 1.94 8.13
N LEU A 310 -13.67 1.78 8.64
CA LEU A 310 -12.50 1.44 7.82
C LEU A 310 -12.62 0.09 7.10
N GLY A 311 -13.27 -0.90 7.71
CA GLY A 311 -13.55 -2.17 7.06
C GLY A 311 -14.53 -2.01 5.90
N CYS A 312 -15.58 -1.21 6.07
CA CYS A 312 -16.49 -0.85 4.99
C CYS A 312 -15.75 -0.10 3.85
N VAL A 313 -14.86 0.84 4.22
CA VAL A 313 -13.95 1.54 3.29
C VAL A 313 -13.13 0.57 2.44
N LEU A 314 -12.47 -0.39 3.07
CA LEU A 314 -11.65 -1.37 2.37
C LEU A 314 -12.49 -2.28 1.48
N GLY A 315 -13.68 -2.69 1.93
CA GLY A 315 -14.60 -3.49 1.13
C GLY A 315 -15.08 -2.77 -0.12
N VAL A 316 -15.30 -1.46 -0.02
CA VAL A 316 -15.65 -0.62 -1.15
C VAL A 316 -14.46 -0.47 -2.13
N ILE A 317 -13.25 -0.17 -1.63
CA ILE A 317 -12.01 -0.14 -2.45
C ILE A 317 -11.79 -1.49 -3.14
N ARG A 318 -12.07 -2.60 -2.45
CA ARG A 318 -11.99 -3.96 -2.99
C ARG A 318 -12.90 -4.17 -4.18
N CYS A 319 -14.15 -3.71 -4.09
CA CYS A 319 -15.13 -3.84 -5.16
C CYS A 319 -14.74 -2.99 -6.39
N CYS A 320 -14.26 -1.76 -6.18
CA CYS A 320 -13.91 -0.87 -7.29
C CYS A 320 -12.52 -1.17 -7.90
N THR A 321 -11.56 -1.56 -7.07
CA THR A 321 -10.14 -1.66 -7.44
C THR A 321 -9.43 -2.82 -6.72
N PRO A 322 -9.83 -4.09 -6.96
CA PRO A 322 -9.30 -5.24 -6.22
C PRO A 322 -7.77 -5.41 -6.38
N TYR A 323 -7.23 -5.03 -7.53
CA TYR A 323 -5.78 -5.04 -7.77
C TYR A 323 -5.02 -4.08 -6.86
N ARG A 324 -5.59 -2.91 -6.54
CA ARG A 324 -4.97 -1.94 -5.63
C ARG A 324 -4.96 -2.45 -4.19
N LEU A 325 -6.06 -3.06 -3.75
CA LEU A 325 -6.09 -3.70 -2.44
C LEU A 325 -5.06 -4.82 -2.33
N GLN A 326 -4.88 -5.62 -3.40
CA GLN A 326 -3.80 -6.61 -3.43
C GLN A 326 -2.41 -5.97 -3.35
N GLN A 327 -2.21 -4.81 -3.96
CA GLN A 327 -0.97 -4.03 -3.82
C GLN A 327 -0.76 -3.47 -2.40
N LEU A 328 -1.83 -3.22 -1.62
CA LEU A 328 -1.74 -2.93 -0.19
C LEU A 328 -1.33 -4.18 0.59
N CYS A 329 -1.99 -5.31 0.36
CA CYS A 329 -1.79 -6.52 1.16
C CYS A 329 -0.41 -7.17 0.94
N ARG A 330 0.10 -7.17 -0.29
CA ARG A 330 1.34 -7.89 -0.65
C ARG A 330 2.59 -7.38 0.09
N PRO A 331 2.89 -6.06 0.16
CA PRO A 331 4.02 -5.55 0.92
C PRO A 331 3.90 -5.76 2.43
N LEU A 332 2.67 -5.90 2.94
CA LEU A 332 2.37 -6.13 4.34
C LEU A 332 2.38 -7.62 4.73
N ASN A 333 2.65 -8.51 3.78
CA ASN A 333 2.53 -9.98 3.94
C ASN A 333 1.14 -10.43 4.44
N PHE A 334 0.08 -9.67 4.12
CA PHE A 334 -1.29 -10.06 4.42
C PHE A 334 -1.81 -11.01 3.33
N GLN A 335 -2.31 -12.18 3.73
CA GLN A 335 -2.83 -13.19 2.82
C GLN A 335 -4.22 -12.79 2.29
N TYR A 336 -4.23 -12.00 1.23
CA TYR A 336 -5.47 -11.59 0.57
C TYR A 336 -6.00 -12.68 -0.36
N ASN A 337 -7.12 -13.30 0.02
CA ASN A 337 -7.81 -14.30 -0.79
C ASN A 337 -9.03 -13.68 -1.49
N LYS A 338 -8.95 -13.52 -2.81
CA LYS A 338 -10.00 -12.88 -3.63
C LYS A 338 -11.25 -13.76 -3.82
N ASP A 339 -11.10 -15.08 -3.73
CA ASP A 339 -12.10 -16.03 -4.26
C ASP A 339 -12.98 -16.67 -3.18
N LYS A 340 -12.77 -16.32 -1.91
CA LYS A 340 -13.65 -16.77 -0.84
C LYS A 340 -14.93 -15.95 -0.85
N LYS A 341 -15.97 -16.50 -1.49
CA LYS A 341 -17.37 -16.13 -1.23
C LYS A 341 -17.69 -16.48 0.22
N CYS A 342 -17.30 -15.62 1.14
CA CYS A 342 -17.71 -15.71 2.53
C CYS A 342 -19.05 -14.99 2.70
N PRO A 343 -19.98 -15.55 3.49
CA PRO A 343 -21.17 -14.81 3.87
C PRO A 343 -20.74 -13.50 4.55
N SER A 344 -21.31 -12.39 4.10
CA SER A 344 -21.04 -11.10 4.73
C SER A 344 -21.64 -11.09 6.14
N THR A 345 -20.98 -10.38 7.05
CA THR A 345 -21.42 -10.23 8.45
C THR A 345 -22.15 -8.91 8.60
N CYS A 346 -23.23 -8.89 9.39
CA CYS A 346 -23.97 -7.66 9.62
C CYS A 346 -23.12 -6.69 10.46
N THR A 347 -23.02 -5.43 10.06
CA THR A 347 -22.25 -4.39 10.78
C THR A 347 -22.83 -4.09 12.16
N ALA A 348 -24.13 -4.33 12.39
CA ALA A 348 -24.74 -4.22 13.72
C ALA A 348 -24.23 -5.27 14.72
N LEU A 349 -23.58 -6.34 14.25
CA LEU A 349 -22.98 -7.39 15.08
C LEU A 349 -21.52 -7.12 15.43
N GLU A 350 -21.02 -5.91 15.19
CA GLU A 350 -19.63 -5.54 15.45
C GLU A 350 -19.21 -5.85 16.90
N GLY A 351 -20.05 -5.50 17.87
CA GLY A 351 -19.66 -5.59 19.28
C GLY A 351 -18.56 -4.58 19.68
N PRO A 352 -18.12 -4.59 20.95
CA PRO A 352 -17.14 -3.64 21.46
C PRO A 352 -15.69 -3.90 21.01
N ASP A 353 -15.39 -5.10 20.51
CA ASP A 353 -14.04 -5.58 20.18
C ASP A 353 -13.82 -5.82 18.68
N PHE A 354 -14.62 -5.15 17.84
CA PHE A 354 -14.57 -5.24 16.38
C PHE A 354 -14.60 -6.69 15.89
N PHE A 355 -15.76 -7.35 16.06
CA PHE A 355 -16.03 -8.74 15.72
C PHE A 355 -15.06 -9.74 16.41
N GLY A 356 -14.66 -9.47 17.66
CA GLY A 356 -13.71 -10.31 18.38
C GLY A 356 -12.26 -10.18 17.95
N ARG A 357 -11.92 -9.23 17.06
CA ARG A 357 -10.58 -9.14 16.44
C ARG A 357 -9.65 -8.13 17.08
N LEU A 358 -10.19 -7.20 17.86
CA LEU A 358 -9.45 -6.16 18.57
C LEU A 358 -9.80 -6.18 20.06
N PRO A 359 -9.37 -7.22 20.81
CA PRO A 359 -9.59 -7.27 22.25
C PRO A 359 -8.89 -6.07 22.92
N GLY A 360 -9.65 -5.29 23.69
CA GLY A 360 -9.14 -4.06 24.34
C GLY A 360 -9.34 -2.78 23.51
N TYR A 361 -10.02 -2.83 22.37
CA TYR A 361 -10.54 -1.63 21.73
C TYR A 361 -11.57 -0.98 22.67
N ASN A 362 -11.23 0.17 23.25
CA ASN A 362 -12.16 0.95 24.04
C ASN A 362 -13.08 1.69 23.07
N PHE A 363 -14.22 1.09 22.76
CA PHE A 363 -15.25 1.76 21.98
C PHE A 363 -15.54 3.12 22.63
N PRO A 364 -15.42 4.25 21.91
CA PRO A 364 -15.73 5.55 22.49
C PRO A 364 -17.21 5.55 22.88
N THR A 365 -17.50 5.39 24.16
CA THR A 365 -18.85 5.44 24.72
C THR A 365 -19.50 6.82 24.58
N THR A 366 -18.77 7.79 24.03
CA THR A 366 -19.18 9.19 23.90
C THR A 366 -20.20 9.46 22.80
N HIS A 367 -20.47 8.51 21.89
CA HIS A 367 -21.63 8.58 21.00
C HIS A 367 -22.80 7.82 21.60
N SER A 368 -23.23 8.22 22.80
CA SER A 368 -24.56 7.84 23.27
C SER A 368 -25.56 8.38 22.25
N PRO A 369 -26.37 7.54 21.59
CA PRO A 369 -27.38 8.02 20.66
C PRO A 369 -28.25 9.04 21.41
N ALA A 370 -28.59 10.15 20.73
CA ALA A 370 -29.54 11.11 21.28
C ALA A 370 -30.77 10.33 21.81
N PRO A 371 -31.20 10.57 23.06
CA PRO A 371 -32.28 9.80 23.67
C PRO A 371 -33.55 10.01 22.85
N GLY A 372 -33.90 9.03 22.02
CA GLY A 372 -35.01 9.14 21.07
C GLY A 372 -35.03 8.09 19.94
N GLY A 373 -33.89 7.45 19.64
CA GLY A 373 -33.86 6.31 18.71
C GLY A 373 -34.15 4.99 19.44
N PHE A 374 -35.36 4.44 19.28
CA PHE A 374 -35.71 3.10 19.78
C PHE A 374 -34.90 2.02 19.04
N TYR A 375 -33.71 1.68 19.55
CA TYR A 375 -33.13 0.36 19.33
C TYR A 375 -33.65 -0.56 20.44
N SER A 376 -34.61 -1.42 20.11
CA SER A 376 -35.05 -2.49 21.00
C SER A 376 -34.01 -3.62 20.99
N PRO A 377 -33.37 -3.95 22.12
CA PRO A 377 -32.40 -5.05 22.22
C PRO A 377 -32.99 -6.42 21.82
N ASP A 378 -34.32 -6.57 21.89
CA ASP A 378 -35.02 -7.83 21.68
C ASP A 378 -35.07 -8.29 20.20
N LEU A 379 -34.80 -7.39 19.23
CA LEU A 379 -34.78 -7.78 17.82
C LEU A 379 -33.52 -8.57 17.42
N ALA A 380 -32.40 -8.39 18.15
CA ALA A 380 -31.16 -9.10 17.88
C ALA A 380 -31.26 -10.60 18.27
N GLU A 381 -31.92 -10.92 19.39
CA GLU A 381 -32.17 -12.32 19.79
C GLU A 381 -33.22 -13.02 18.91
N GLY A 382 -34.28 -12.31 18.50
CA GLY A 382 -35.31 -12.86 17.61
C GLY A 382 -34.78 -13.23 16.22
N THR A 383 -33.88 -12.40 15.68
CA THR A 383 -33.25 -12.64 14.37
C THR A 383 -32.25 -13.80 14.42
N PHE A 384 -31.57 -14.00 15.57
CA PHE A 384 -30.63 -15.11 15.77
C PHE A 384 -31.34 -16.48 15.80
N ARG A 385 -32.55 -16.58 16.40
CA ARG A 385 -33.36 -17.80 16.36
C ARG A 385 -34.00 -18.06 14.98
N GLY A 386 -34.43 -17.02 14.26
CA GLY A 386 -35.02 -17.17 12.93
C GLY A 386 -34.06 -17.72 11.87
N ILE A 387 -32.78 -17.32 11.93
CA ILE A 387 -31.75 -17.76 10.96
C ILE A 387 -31.30 -19.22 11.22
N ILE A 388 -31.28 -19.66 12.48
CA ILE A 388 -30.96 -21.06 12.82
C ILE A 388 -32.16 -21.99 12.49
N SER A 389 -33.40 -21.53 12.69
CA SER A 389 -34.60 -22.32 12.39
C SER A 389 -34.79 -22.59 10.89
N ASN A 390 -34.55 -21.59 10.03
CA ASN A 390 -34.72 -21.77 8.57
C ASN A 390 -33.66 -22.69 7.92
N LYS A 391 -32.57 -23.04 8.62
CA LYS A 391 -31.56 -24.00 8.14
C LYS A 391 -31.74 -25.42 8.66
N ALA A 392 -32.56 -25.62 9.69
CA ALA A 392 -32.86 -26.95 10.21
C ALA A 392 -33.87 -27.70 9.31
N ASP A 393 -34.81 -26.98 8.68
CA ASP A 393 -35.84 -27.56 7.82
C ASP A 393 -35.32 -28.01 6.43
N GLU A 394 -34.15 -27.53 5.98
CA GLU A 394 -33.51 -27.98 4.73
C GLU A 394 -32.67 -29.26 4.90
N LEU A 395 -32.41 -29.73 6.14
CA LEU A 395 -31.61 -30.93 6.42
C LEU A 395 -32.42 -32.17 6.83
N SER A 396 -33.76 -32.07 6.93
CA SER A 396 -34.63 -33.18 7.32
C SER A 396 -35.11 -34.09 6.17
N THR A 397 -34.68 -33.86 4.92
CA THR A 397 -35.22 -34.58 3.73
C THR A 397 -34.34 -35.73 3.19
N PHE A 398 -33.39 -36.24 3.98
CA PHE A 398 -32.64 -37.46 3.64
C PHE A 398 -32.66 -38.45 4.81
N ILE A 399 -33.81 -39.09 5.01
CA ILE A 399 -33.89 -40.38 5.71
C ILE A 399 -34.40 -41.40 4.70
N VAL A 400 -33.52 -42.30 4.28
CA VAL A 400 -33.83 -43.50 3.51
C VAL A 400 -34.54 -44.49 4.44
N PRO A 401 -35.72 -45.05 4.10
CA PRO A 401 -36.23 -46.21 4.81
C PRO A 401 -35.61 -47.47 4.20
N GLY A 402 -35.03 -48.29 5.06
CA GLY A 402 -34.60 -49.64 4.72
C GLY A 402 -35.78 -50.56 4.42
N GLY A 403 -35.56 -51.41 3.43
CA GLY A 403 -36.32 -52.59 3.04
C GLY A 403 -35.41 -53.47 2.19
#